data_AF-A0A2E0HTC0-F1
#
_entry.id   AF-A0A2E0HTC0-F1
#
_cell.length_a   1.000
_cell.length_b   1.000
_cell.length_c   1.000
_cell.angle_alpha   90.00
_cell.angle_beta   90.00
_cell.angle_gamma   90.00
#
_symmetry.space_group_name_H-M   'P 1'
#
loop_
_entity.id
_entity.type
_entity.pdbx_description
1 polymer ?
#
loop_
_entity_poly.entity_id
_entity_poly.type
_entity_poly.pdbx_seq_one_letter_code
_entity_poly.pdbx_strand_id
1 'polypeptide(L)'
;MLFMLTPEIKTNLILKEIGIKRYSLRSKINNSCNNDIYFYQKGLILSLLDKPYENFVQEQQDLIKAIMASTKLDTGDEKSNKILAQSPNELKETILNFTDVRLIIIFGKILNSEIFNENSIQAPSINELSLKKSLKKDLWLQIKSSLDL
;
A
#
# COMPACT_ATOMS: atom_id res chain seq x y z
N MET A 1 -43.29 21.62 -24.63
CA MET A 1 -42.77 20.59 -23.71
C MET A 1 -42.20 21.31 -22.50
N LEU A 2 -42.89 21.25 -21.35
CA LEU A 2 -42.50 21.98 -20.14
C LEU A 2 -41.36 21.21 -19.45
N PHE A 3 -40.16 21.78 -19.35
CA PHE A 3 -39.06 21.17 -18.60
C PHE A 3 -39.29 21.38 -17.10
N MET A 4 -39.74 20.35 -16.39
CA MET A 4 -39.70 20.34 -14.92
C MET A 4 -38.24 20.21 -14.49
N LEU A 5 -37.70 21.28 -13.90
CA LEU A 5 -36.38 21.25 -13.28
C LEU A 5 -36.46 20.44 -12.00
N THR A 6 -35.55 19.49 -11.81
CA THR A 6 -35.45 18.75 -10.55
C THR A 6 -35.12 19.70 -9.41
N PRO A 7 -35.54 19.39 -8.16
CA PRO A 7 -35.27 20.24 -7.01
C PRO A 7 -33.78 20.60 -6.86
N GLU A 8 -32.88 19.67 -7.19
CA GLU A 8 -31.43 19.90 -7.19
C GLU A 8 -31.00 20.95 -8.23
N ILE A 9 -31.53 20.89 -9.45
CA ILE A 9 -31.20 21.87 -10.51
C ILE A 9 -31.73 23.25 -10.13
N LYS A 10 -32.93 23.31 -9.53
CA LYS A 10 -33.54 24.56 -9.06
C LYS A 10 -32.72 25.21 -7.94
N THR A 11 -32.31 24.44 -6.94
CA THR A 11 -31.43 24.91 -5.86
C THR A 11 -30.08 25.39 -6.41
N ASN A 12 -29.49 24.65 -7.35
CA ASN A 12 -28.23 25.04 -8.00
C ASN A 12 -28.33 26.36 -8.79
N LEU A 13 -29.48 26.65 -9.42
CA LEU A 13 -29.72 27.92 -10.10
C LEU A 13 -29.82 29.09 -9.11
N ILE A 14 -30.56 28.91 -8.02
CA ILE A 14 -30.72 29.93 -6.98
C ILE A 14 -29.37 30.29 -6.36
N LEU A 15 -28.56 29.28 -6.00
CA LEU A 15 -27.23 29.48 -5.41
C LEU A 15 -26.27 30.21 -6.36
N LYS A 16 -26.40 29.99 -7.67
CA LYS A 16 -25.65 30.70 -8.70
C LYS A 16 -26.05 32.17 -8.79
N GLU A 17 -27.35 32.48 -8.71
CA GLU A 17 -27.85 33.86 -8.79
C GLU A 17 -27.40 34.72 -7.60
N ILE A 18 -27.29 34.14 -6.40
CA ILE A 18 -26.84 34.86 -5.20
C ILE A 18 -25.31 34.94 -5.04
N GLY A 19 -24.55 34.60 -6.09
CA GLY A 19 -23.10 34.79 -6.14
C GLY A 19 -22.26 33.80 -5.32
N ILE A 20 -22.85 32.70 -4.83
CA ILE A 20 -22.12 31.68 -4.08
C ILE A 20 -21.33 30.80 -5.05
N LYS A 21 -20.00 30.74 -4.88
CA LYS A 21 -19.14 29.84 -5.66
C LYS A 21 -19.52 28.39 -5.37
N ARG A 22 -19.74 27.64 -6.45
CA ARG A 22 -20.24 26.26 -6.44
C ARG A 22 -19.23 25.31 -5.81
N TYR A 23 -19.71 24.30 -5.09
CA TYR A 23 -18.95 23.06 -4.91
C TYR A 23 -19.09 22.26 -6.22
N SER A 24 -17.98 21.86 -6.82
CA SER A 24 -18.02 20.88 -7.90
C SER A 24 -18.57 19.57 -7.33
N LEU A 25 -19.43 18.88 -8.10
CA LEU A 25 -19.80 17.52 -7.77
C LEU A 25 -18.50 16.72 -7.69
N ARG A 26 -18.16 16.22 -6.49
CA ARG A 26 -16.98 15.38 -6.32
C ARG A 26 -17.11 14.23 -7.30
N SER A 27 -16.15 14.07 -8.21
CA SER A 27 -16.11 12.89 -9.05
C SER A 27 -16.18 11.68 -8.12
N LYS A 28 -17.04 10.71 -8.45
CA LYS A 28 -17.05 9.43 -7.74
C LYS A 28 -15.61 9.00 -7.60
N ILE A 29 -15.15 8.75 -6.37
CA ILE A 29 -13.85 8.13 -6.15
C ILE A 29 -13.93 6.81 -6.90
N ASN A 30 -13.33 6.75 -8.08
CA ASN A 30 -13.02 5.47 -8.66
C ASN A 30 -11.98 4.91 -7.71
N ASN A 31 -12.35 3.87 -6.96
CA ASN A 31 -11.41 3.00 -6.26
C ASN A 31 -10.60 2.19 -7.30
N SER A 32 -10.15 2.82 -8.38
CA SER A 32 -9.13 2.23 -9.23
C SER A 32 -7.87 2.20 -8.38
N CYS A 33 -7.19 1.06 -8.42
CA CYS A 33 -5.93 0.80 -7.72
C CYS A 33 -4.83 1.69 -8.35
N ASN A 34 -4.93 3.01 -8.19
CA ASN A 34 -4.01 4.01 -8.75
C ASN A 34 -2.94 4.42 -7.75
N ASN A 35 -2.81 3.69 -6.64
CA ASN A 35 -1.67 3.88 -5.77
C ASN A 35 -0.53 3.08 -6.36
N ASP A 36 0.49 3.79 -6.83
CA ASP A 36 1.75 3.20 -7.24
C ASP A 36 2.27 2.31 -6.10
N ILE A 37 2.49 1.03 -6.40
CA ILE A 37 3.05 0.08 -5.44
C ILE A 37 4.53 -0.04 -5.72
N TYR A 38 5.33 0.07 -4.69
CA TYR A 38 6.78 -0.07 -4.77
C TYR A 38 7.18 -1.34 -4.04
N PHE A 39 8.24 -1.99 -4.51
CA PHE A 39 8.81 -3.13 -3.81
C PHE A 39 10.27 -2.88 -3.48
N TYR A 40 10.69 -3.51 -2.40
CA TYR A 40 12.08 -3.73 -2.04
C TYR A 40 12.23 -5.20 -1.69
N GLN A 41 13.10 -5.90 -2.41
CA GLN A 41 13.42 -7.30 -2.22
C GLN A 41 14.86 -7.41 -1.73
N LYS A 42 15.08 -8.30 -0.77
CA LYS A 42 16.40 -8.74 -0.35
C LYS A 42 16.37 -10.23 -0.05
N GLY A 43 17.18 -11.00 -0.77
CA GLY A 43 17.12 -12.46 -0.71
C GLY A 43 15.73 -12.98 -1.04
N LEU A 44 15.17 -13.80 -0.15
CA LEU A 44 13.86 -14.46 -0.34
C LEU A 44 12.68 -13.66 0.23
N ILE A 45 12.89 -12.39 0.58
CA ILE A 45 11.89 -11.54 1.23
C ILE A 45 11.51 -10.38 0.31
N LEU A 46 10.22 -10.21 0.07
CA LEU A 46 9.66 -9.09 -0.67
C LEU A 46 8.93 -8.15 0.27
N SER A 47 9.30 -6.87 0.29
CA SER A 47 8.58 -5.83 1.01
C SER A 47 7.83 -4.93 0.05
N LEU A 48 6.53 -4.74 0.29
CA LEU A 48 5.68 -3.80 -0.45
C LEU A 48 5.56 -2.49 0.32
N LEU A 49 5.79 -1.39 -0.39
CA LEU A 49 5.96 -0.04 0.15
C LEU A 49 5.05 0.97 -0.57
N ASP A 50 4.70 2.03 0.14
CA ASP A 50 3.82 3.12 -0.30
C ASP A 50 4.55 4.18 -1.14
N LYS A 51 5.88 4.14 -1.14
CA LYS A 51 6.77 4.99 -1.94
C LYS A 51 8.07 4.23 -2.28
N PRO A 52 8.90 4.72 -3.23
CA PRO A 52 10.19 4.10 -3.53
C PRO A 52 11.08 3.96 -2.29
N TYR A 53 11.85 2.87 -2.22
CA TYR A 53 12.77 2.61 -1.12
C TYR A 53 13.78 3.76 -0.91
N GLU A 54 14.24 4.34 -2.01
CA GLU A 54 15.19 5.44 -2.08
C GLU A 54 14.63 6.74 -1.48
N ASN A 55 13.30 6.86 -1.40
CA ASN A 55 12.61 8.04 -0.87
C ASN A 55 12.31 7.93 0.64
N PHE A 56 12.75 6.86 1.30
CA PHE A 56 12.75 6.77 2.77
C PHE A 56 13.98 7.46 3.35
N VAL A 57 13.84 8.06 4.54
CA VAL A 57 15.01 8.57 5.27
C VAL A 57 15.86 7.41 5.78
N GLN A 58 17.13 7.67 6.06
CA GLN A 58 18.10 6.62 6.43
C GLN A 58 17.63 5.75 7.60
N GLU A 59 17.06 6.35 8.65
CA GLU A 59 16.52 5.61 9.80
C GLU A 59 15.39 4.63 9.42
N GLN A 60 14.57 5.00 8.43
CA GLN A 60 13.49 4.18 7.92
C GLN A 60 14.01 3.06 7.02
N GLN A 61 15.01 3.36 6.19
CA GLN A 61 15.73 2.37 5.38
C GLN A 61 16.41 1.33 6.26
N ASP A 62 17.11 1.77 7.30
CA ASP A 62 17.76 0.90 8.28
C ASP A 62 16.74 0.04 9.03
N LEU A 63 15.56 0.58 9.34
CA LEU A 63 14.48 -0.18 9.94
C LEU A 63 13.98 -1.31 9.01
N ILE A 64 13.74 -1.00 7.73
CA ILE A 64 13.32 -2.01 6.74
C ILE A 64 14.38 -3.10 6.63
N LYS A 65 15.65 -2.73 6.51
CA LYS A 65 16.78 -3.66 6.45
C LYS A 65 16.89 -4.53 7.71
N ALA A 66 16.71 -3.94 8.88
CA ALA A 66 16.75 -4.68 10.15
C ALA A 66 15.57 -5.68 10.26
N ILE A 67 14.38 -5.30 9.82
CA ILE A 67 13.22 -6.21 9.76
C ILE A 67 13.52 -7.38 8.81
N MET A 68 14.04 -7.10 7.61
CA MET A 68 14.43 -8.16 6.68
C MET A 68 15.50 -9.08 7.27
N ALA A 69 16.60 -8.52 7.80
CA ALA A 69 17.68 -9.29 8.41
C ALA A 69 17.21 -10.18 9.57
N SER A 70 16.20 -9.73 10.32
CA SER A 70 15.65 -10.52 11.44
C SER A 70 15.03 -11.85 11.01
N THR A 71 14.58 -11.96 9.76
CA THR A 71 13.99 -13.19 9.22
C THR A 71 15.03 -14.27 8.87
N LYS A 72 16.32 -13.92 8.82
CA LYS A 72 17.44 -14.78 8.35
C LYS A 72 17.31 -15.29 6.90
N LEU A 73 16.42 -14.70 6.10
CA LEU A 73 16.21 -15.03 4.68
C LEU A 73 16.71 -13.93 3.73
N ASP A 74 17.46 -12.96 4.26
CA ASP A 74 17.95 -11.79 3.54
C ASP A 74 19.29 -12.02 2.81
N THR A 75 19.76 -13.27 2.75
CA THR A 75 20.97 -13.65 2.02
C THR A 75 20.71 -13.60 0.51
N GLY A 76 21.06 -12.49 -0.13
CA GLY A 76 20.97 -12.34 -1.58
C GLY A 76 21.07 -10.88 -2.02
N ASP A 77 20.83 -10.68 -3.31
CA ASP A 77 20.87 -9.35 -3.92
C ASP A 77 19.70 -8.47 -3.47
N GLU A 78 19.96 -7.17 -3.43
CA GLU A 78 18.94 -6.14 -3.17
C GLU A 78 18.36 -5.65 -4.50
N LYS A 79 17.03 -5.61 -4.60
CA LYS A 79 16.30 -5.09 -5.77
C LYS A 79 15.15 -4.21 -5.31
N SER A 80 15.04 -3.00 -5.85
CA SER A 80 13.91 -2.11 -5.64
C SER A 80 13.37 -1.64 -6.98
N ASN A 81 12.04 -1.62 -7.14
CA ASN A 81 11.41 -0.97 -8.28
C ASN A 81 9.92 -0.69 -8.00
N LYS A 82 9.28 -0.04 -8.96
CA LYS A 82 7.83 0.15 -9.02
C LYS A 82 7.15 -1.06 -9.66
N ILE A 83 6.02 -1.47 -9.11
CA ILE A 83 5.08 -2.43 -9.70
C ILE A 83 4.03 -1.63 -10.48
N LEU A 84 3.95 -1.88 -11.78
CA LEU A 84 2.89 -1.35 -12.63
C LEU A 84 1.80 -2.42 -12.76
N ALA A 85 0.70 -2.26 -12.02
CA ALA A 85 -0.46 -3.12 -12.12
C ALA A 85 -1.71 -2.27 -12.35
N GLN A 86 -2.55 -2.65 -13.32
CA GLN A 86 -3.80 -1.96 -13.62
C GLN A 86 -4.98 -2.59 -12.88
N SER A 87 -4.78 -3.79 -12.32
CA SER A 87 -5.77 -4.51 -11.53
C SER A 87 -5.12 -5.28 -10.36
N PRO A 88 -5.89 -5.60 -9.30
CA PRO A 88 -5.42 -6.46 -8.20
C PRO A 88 -4.95 -7.85 -8.65
N ASN A 89 -5.55 -8.41 -9.71
CA ASN A 89 -5.17 -9.71 -10.25
C ASN A 89 -3.81 -9.63 -10.98
N GLU A 90 -3.60 -8.60 -11.81
CA GLU A 90 -2.29 -8.36 -12.45
C GLU A 90 -1.19 -8.14 -11.42
N LEU A 91 -1.49 -7.45 -10.33
CA LEU A 91 -0.55 -7.28 -9.23
C LEU A 91 -0.15 -8.63 -8.62
N LYS A 92 -1.14 -9.49 -8.35
CA LYS A 92 -0.91 -10.82 -7.81
C LYS A 92 -0.04 -11.66 -8.76
N GLU A 93 -0.34 -11.65 -10.06
CA GLU A 93 0.47 -12.35 -11.06
C GLU A 93 1.89 -11.79 -11.14
N THR A 94 2.03 -10.46 -11.11
CA THR A 94 3.35 -9.81 -11.13
C THR A 94 4.18 -10.21 -9.91
N ILE A 95 3.56 -10.29 -8.73
CA ILE A 95 4.22 -10.72 -7.49
C ILE A 95 4.55 -12.23 -7.52
N LEU A 96 3.67 -13.06 -8.07
CA LEU A 96 3.93 -14.50 -8.25
C LEU A 96 5.06 -14.77 -9.25
N ASN A 97 5.28 -13.86 -10.20
CA ASN A 97 6.39 -13.92 -11.14
C ASN A 97 7.76 -13.60 -10.51
N PHE A 98 7.81 -13.10 -9.27
CA PHE A 98 9.08 -13.00 -8.55
C PHE A 98 9.52 -14.40 -8.14
N THR A 99 10.47 -14.95 -8.90
CA THR A 99 11.16 -16.17 -8.54
C THR A 99 11.84 -15.99 -7.17
N ASP A 100 11.72 -16.99 -6.30
CA ASP A 100 12.40 -17.08 -5.00
C ASP A 100 11.84 -16.22 -3.84
N VAL A 101 10.58 -15.76 -3.87
CA VAL A 101 9.97 -15.10 -2.70
C VAL A 101 9.34 -16.13 -1.74
N ARG A 102 9.87 -16.23 -0.53
CA ARG A 102 9.32 -17.04 0.58
C ARG A 102 8.42 -16.26 1.51
N LEU A 103 8.66 -14.95 1.67
CA LEU A 103 7.89 -14.11 2.57
C LEU A 103 7.61 -12.75 1.93
N ILE A 104 6.36 -12.31 2.00
CA ILE A 104 5.92 -10.99 1.56
C ILE A 104 5.53 -10.18 2.80
N ILE A 105 6.09 -8.98 2.96
CA ILE A 105 5.73 -8.05 4.03
C ILE A 105 5.08 -6.82 3.40
N ILE A 106 3.83 -6.54 3.75
CA ILE A 106 3.07 -5.42 3.20
C ILE A 106 3.01 -4.33 4.25
N PHE A 107 3.71 -3.21 4.04
CA PHE A 107 3.76 -2.12 5.01
C PHE A 107 2.62 -1.12 4.79
N GLY A 108 1.74 -0.99 5.78
CA GLY A 108 0.59 -0.08 5.71
C GLY A 108 -0.58 -0.63 4.91
N LYS A 109 -1.56 0.24 4.61
CA LYS A 109 -2.81 -0.13 3.92
C LYS A 109 -2.72 0.13 2.43
N ILE A 110 -1.68 -0.39 1.79
CA ILE A 110 -1.45 -0.21 0.35
C ILE A 110 -2.36 -1.13 -0.45
N LEU A 111 -2.66 -2.32 0.09
CA LEU A 111 -3.40 -3.39 -0.55
C LEU A 111 -4.45 -3.98 0.39
N ASN A 112 -5.55 -4.45 -0.19
CA ASN A 112 -6.48 -5.31 0.54
C ASN A 112 -5.80 -6.65 0.80
N SER A 113 -5.77 -7.06 2.06
CA SER A 113 -5.03 -8.24 2.55
C SER A 113 -5.48 -9.56 1.93
N GLU A 114 -6.69 -9.62 1.38
CA GLU A 114 -7.28 -10.84 0.79
C GLU A 114 -6.59 -11.30 -0.50
N ILE A 115 -5.69 -10.49 -1.08
CA ILE A 115 -4.99 -10.82 -2.33
C ILE A 115 -3.88 -11.86 -2.10
N PHE A 116 -3.30 -11.91 -0.90
CA PHE A 116 -2.14 -12.74 -0.55
C PHE A 116 -2.48 -13.53 0.73
N ASN A 117 -2.62 -14.86 0.62
CA ASN A 117 -3.17 -15.64 1.73
C ASN A 117 -2.17 -16.58 2.43
N GLU A 118 -1.10 -17.03 1.77
CA GLU A 118 -0.29 -18.12 2.35
C GLU A 118 1.06 -17.66 2.90
N ASN A 119 1.71 -16.66 2.31
CA ASN A 119 3.08 -16.24 2.68
C ASN A 119 3.21 -14.72 2.88
N SER A 120 2.15 -14.03 3.28
CA SER A 120 2.17 -12.57 3.44
C SER A 120 1.80 -12.11 4.84
N ILE A 121 2.56 -11.13 5.34
CA ILE A 121 2.33 -10.46 6.61
C ILE A 121 1.90 -9.03 6.34
N GLN A 122 0.79 -8.61 6.93
CA GLN A 122 0.38 -7.22 6.91
C GLN A 122 0.98 -6.48 8.11
N ALA A 123 1.93 -5.60 7.81
CA ALA A 123 2.61 -4.77 8.79
C ALA A 123 1.97 -3.36 8.85
N PRO A 124 2.08 -2.66 9.99
CA PRO A 124 1.82 -1.22 10.04
C PRO A 124 2.75 -0.46 9.09
N SER A 125 2.44 0.80 8.81
CA SER A 125 3.34 1.62 7.97
C SER A 125 4.73 1.78 8.63
N ILE A 126 5.76 2.00 7.82
CA ILE A 126 7.11 2.25 8.31
C ILE A 126 7.15 3.46 9.27
N ASN A 127 6.36 4.50 8.98
CA ASN A 127 6.21 5.67 9.86
C ASN A 127 5.65 5.29 11.24
N GLU A 128 4.60 4.47 11.28
CA GLU A 128 4.00 4.02 12.54
C GLU A 128 4.94 3.11 13.33
N LEU A 129 5.64 2.21 12.63
CA LEU A 129 6.65 1.34 13.23
C LEU A 129 7.78 2.16 13.86
N SER A 130 8.26 3.23 13.20
CA SER A 130 9.28 4.10 13.77
C SER A 130 8.82 4.78 15.08
N LEU A 131 7.54 5.15 15.17
CA LEU A 131 6.99 5.88 16.33
C LEU A 131 6.61 4.97 17.51
N LYS A 132 6.14 3.74 17.25
CA LYS A 132 5.59 2.85 18.30
C LYS A 132 6.40 1.57 18.45
N LYS A 133 7.09 1.43 19.59
CA LYS A 133 7.90 0.24 19.92
C LYS A 133 7.08 -1.05 20.05
N SER A 134 5.83 -0.98 20.51
CA SER A 134 4.96 -2.16 20.63
C SER A 134 4.69 -2.83 19.28
N LEU A 135 4.43 -2.02 18.25
CA LEU A 135 4.15 -2.51 16.89
C LEU A 135 5.32 -3.29 16.29
N LYS A 136 6.56 -2.92 16.61
CA LYS A 136 7.75 -3.68 16.19
C LYS A 136 7.80 -5.08 16.82
N LYS A 137 7.43 -5.18 18.09
CA LYS A 137 7.38 -6.46 18.81
C LYS A 137 6.29 -7.36 18.24
N ASP A 138 5.11 -6.80 17.96
CA ASP A 138 3.99 -7.54 17.40
C ASP A 138 4.33 -8.05 15.98
N LEU A 139 4.95 -7.21 15.15
CA LEU A 139 5.45 -7.61 13.83
C LEU A 139 6.48 -8.74 13.93
N TRP A 140 7.42 -8.65 14.86
CA TRP A 140 8.41 -9.72 15.06
C TRP A 140 7.77 -11.06 15.44
N LEU A 141 6.74 -11.04 16.30
CA LEU A 141 6.01 -12.26 16.66
C LEU A 141 5.28 -12.87 15.45
N GLN A 142 4.72 -12.06 14.57
CA GLN A 142 4.09 -12.52 13.33
C GLN A 142 5.12 -13.14 12.36
N ILE A 143 6.26 -12.48 12.17
CA ILE A 143 7.36 -13.00 11.35
C ILE A 143 7.85 -14.35 11.89
N LYS A 144 8.08 -14.42 13.20
CA LYS A 144 8.53 -15.63 13.87
C LYS A 144 7.55 -16.79 13.67
N SER A 145 6.26 -16.53 13.86
CA SER A 145 5.20 -17.54 13.70
C SER A 145 5.04 -17.98 12.25
N SER A 146 5.28 -17.10 11.27
CA SER A 146 5.14 -17.42 9.85
C SER A 146 6.33 -18.20 9.28
N LEU A 147 7.49 -18.12 9.95
CA LEU A 147 8.73 -18.76 9.52
C LEU A 147 9.15 -19.95 10.41
N ASP A 148 8.33 -20.32 11.40
CA ASP A 148 8.64 -21.35 12.41
C ASP A 148 10.03 -21.16 13.07
N LEU A 149 10.39 -19.90 13.37
CA LEU A 149 11.68 -19.48 13.95
C LEU A 149 11.74 -19.59 15.48
#